data_AF-A0AB32WZ57-F1
#
_entry.id   AF-A0AB32WZ57-F1
#
_cell.length_a   1.000
_cell.length_b   1.000
_cell.length_c   1.000
_cell.angle_alpha   90.00
_cell.angle_beta   90.00
_cell.angle_gamma   90.00
#
_symmetry.space_group_name_H-M   'P 1'
#
loop_
_entity.id
_entity.type
_entity.pdbx_description
1 polymer ?
#
loop_
_entity_poly.entity_id
_entity_poly.type
_entity_poly.pdbx_seq_one_letter_code
_entity_poly.pdbx_strand_id
1 'polypeptide(L)'
;MEKLRCLVPESVKRRVAESTADDLPSVSSSLVHLFLSLPEFHQVIGDLADPGPNPKRKAGLCCKNKEAALDLKQKGNQCYSTGDYSQALRCYSQALRVAPIDADDTGKNLVATLYLNRASLFHKMDLPMESLRDCSRALQISPCYPK
;
A
#
# COMPACT_ATOMS: atom_id res chain seq x y z
N MET A 1 13.47 -4.66 -12.87
CA MET A 1 13.02 -3.36 -13.41
C MET A 1 13.77 -2.93 -14.67
N GLU A 2 15.11 -2.96 -14.70
CA GLU A 2 15.86 -2.53 -15.89
C GLU A 2 15.58 -3.34 -17.16
N LYS A 3 15.47 -4.68 -17.05
CA LYS A 3 15.08 -5.54 -18.19
C LYS A 3 13.74 -5.15 -18.80
N LEU A 4 12.76 -4.81 -17.96
CA LEU A 4 11.43 -4.40 -18.41
C LEU A 4 11.46 -3.03 -19.11
N ARG A 5 12.29 -2.11 -18.60
CA ARG A 5 12.49 -0.76 -19.16
C ARG A 5 13.09 -0.79 -20.58
N CYS A 6 13.95 -1.75 -20.88
CA CYS A 6 14.51 -1.95 -22.21
C CYS A 6 13.50 -2.51 -23.23
N LEU A 7 12.44 -3.18 -22.76
CA LEU A 7 11.40 -3.77 -23.60
C LEU A 7 10.26 -2.80 -23.93
N VAL A 8 10.21 -1.63 -23.28
CA VAL A 8 9.21 -0.60 -23.60
C VAL A 8 9.58 0.04 -24.95
N PRO A 9 8.72 -0.07 -25.98
CA PRO A 9 9.00 0.51 -27.29
C PRO A 9 9.16 2.04 -27.22
N GLU A 10 10.07 2.60 -28.02
CA GLU A 10 10.27 4.06 -28.10
C GLU A 10 9.01 4.82 -28.55
N SER A 11 8.13 4.16 -29.32
CA SER A 11 6.83 4.70 -29.71
C SER A 11 5.91 4.93 -28.51
N VAL A 12 5.97 4.07 -27.50
CA VAL A 12 5.19 4.19 -26.26
C VAL A 12 5.77 5.27 -25.37
N LYS A 13 7.10 5.37 -25.28
CA LYS A 13 7.78 6.45 -24.53
C LYS A 13 7.47 7.82 -25.10
N ARG A 14 7.50 7.97 -26.44
CA ARG A 14 7.12 9.22 -27.12
C ARG A 14 5.66 9.57 -26.90
N ARG A 15 4.75 8.61 -27.08
CA ARG A 15 3.32 8.81 -26.81
C ARG A 15 3.09 9.33 -25.40
N VAL A 16 3.69 8.71 -24.38
CA VAL A 16 3.56 9.16 -22.98
C VAL A 16 4.15 10.56 -22.77
N ALA A 17 5.29 10.87 -23.40
CA ALA A 17 5.94 12.18 -23.28
C ALA A 17 5.16 13.33 -23.94
N GLU A 18 4.43 13.03 -25.01
CA GLU A 18 3.63 13.99 -25.78
C GLU A 18 2.18 14.10 -25.28
N SER A 19 1.77 13.24 -24.33
CA SER A 19 0.41 13.19 -23.80
C SER A 19 0.12 14.32 -22.80
N THR A 20 -1.13 14.80 -22.80
CA THR A 20 -1.64 15.73 -21.81
C THR A 20 -2.48 15.03 -20.74
N ALA A 21 -2.95 15.75 -19.71
CA ALA A 21 -3.77 15.18 -18.64
C ALA A 21 -5.08 14.56 -19.17
N ASP A 22 -5.63 15.10 -20.26
CA ASP A 22 -6.87 14.62 -20.89
C ASP A 22 -6.68 13.27 -21.58
N ASP A 23 -5.46 12.95 -22.01
CA ASP A 23 -5.11 11.70 -22.70
C ASP A 23 -4.85 10.54 -21.72
N LEU A 24 -4.76 10.83 -20.42
CA LEU A 24 -4.35 9.88 -19.38
C LEU A 24 -5.16 8.57 -19.38
N PRO A 25 -6.51 8.57 -19.55
CA PRO A 25 -7.27 7.31 -19.60
C PRO A 25 -6.92 6.43 -20.81
N SER A 26 -6.70 7.05 -21.98
CA SER A 26 -6.36 6.33 -23.22
C SER A 26 -4.93 5.79 -23.19
N VAL A 27 -4.00 6.60 -22.69
CA VAL A 27 -2.58 6.25 -22.59
C VAL A 27 -2.38 5.15 -21.53
N SER A 28 -3.06 5.25 -20.39
CA SER A 28 -3.02 4.21 -19.36
C SER A 28 -3.60 2.89 -19.85
N SER A 29 -4.73 2.90 -20.57
CA SER A 29 -5.31 1.70 -21.16
C SER A 29 -4.35 1.04 -22.18
N SER A 30 -3.73 1.85 -23.05
CA SER A 30 -2.74 1.38 -24.03
C SER A 30 -1.50 0.76 -23.36
N LEU A 31 -1.02 1.38 -22.27
CA LEU A 31 0.11 0.87 -21.49
C LEU A 31 -0.23 -0.45 -20.80
N VAL A 32 -1.43 -0.56 -20.21
CA VAL A 32 -1.90 -1.80 -19.58
C VAL A 32 -1.94 -2.93 -20.61
N HIS A 33 -2.52 -2.69 -21.78
CA HIS A 33 -2.56 -3.70 -22.85
C HIS A 33 -1.16 -4.11 -23.32
N LEU A 34 -0.24 -3.15 -23.44
CA LEU A 34 1.15 -3.44 -23.78
C LEU A 34 1.81 -4.34 -22.73
N PHE A 35 1.74 -3.97 -21.44
CA PHE A 35 2.36 -4.76 -20.38
C PHE A 35 1.75 -6.16 -20.28
N LEU A 36 0.44 -6.30 -20.42
CA LEU A 36 -0.26 -7.59 -20.46
C LEU A 36 0.01 -8.42 -21.72
N SER A 37 0.69 -7.88 -22.72
CA SER A 37 1.14 -8.65 -23.89
C SER A 37 2.58 -9.14 -23.79
N LEU A 38 3.35 -8.67 -22.79
CA LEU A 38 4.78 -8.99 -22.63
C LEU A 38 4.98 -10.23 -21.75
N PRO A 39 5.48 -11.37 -22.26
CA PRO A 39 5.73 -12.56 -21.45
C PRO A 39 6.70 -12.32 -20.29
N GLU A 40 7.71 -11.46 -20.48
CA GLU A 40 8.67 -11.07 -19.45
C GLU A 40 8.02 -10.27 -18.33
N PHE A 41 6.95 -9.52 -18.63
CA PHE A 41 6.15 -8.86 -17.61
C PHE A 41 5.42 -9.89 -16.75
N HIS A 42 4.79 -10.90 -17.35
CA HIS A 42 4.16 -11.99 -16.60
C HIS A 42 5.17 -12.79 -15.78
N GLN A 43 6.37 -13.03 -16.31
CA GLN A 43 7.43 -13.71 -15.57
C GLN A 43 7.89 -12.89 -14.37
N VAL A 44 8.10 -11.58 -14.55
CA VAL A 44 8.46 -10.67 -13.44
C VAL A 44 7.32 -10.61 -12.42
N ILE A 45 6.06 -10.49 -12.86
CA ILE A 45 4.89 -10.50 -11.96
C ILE A 45 4.75 -11.85 -11.25
N GLY A 46 5.04 -12.97 -11.91
CA GLY A 46 5.04 -14.31 -11.33
C GLY A 46 6.16 -14.52 -10.32
N ASP A 47 7.39 -14.16 -10.66
CA ASP A 47 8.55 -14.17 -9.73
C ASP A 47 8.32 -13.26 -8.51
N LEU A 48 7.56 -12.20 -8.70
CA LEU A 48 7.15 -11.28 -7.65
C LEU A 48 6.01 -11.89 -6.80
N ALA A 49 4.93 -12.40 -7.42
CA ALA A 49 3.76 -12.95 -6.75
C ALA A 49 4.04 -14.26 -6.01
N ASP A 50 4.89 -15.11 -6.57
CA ASP A 50 5.26 -16.41 -6.02
C ASP A 50 6.79 -16.58 -6.09
N PRO A 51 7.53 -16.27 -5.01
CA PRO A 51 9.00 -16.31 -5.01
C PRO A 51 9.58 -17.73 -5.16
N GLY A 52 8.75 -18.76 -5.30
CA GLY A 52 9.16 -20.15 -5.32
C GLY A 52 9.91 -20.55 -4.04
N PRO A 53 10.57 -21.72 -4.01
CA PRO A 53 11.29 -22.20 -2.82
C PRO A 53 12.58 -21.41 -2.51
N ASN A 54 12.93 -20.37 -3.28
CA ASN A 54 14.22 -19.70 -3.19
C ASN A 54 14.23 -18.63 -2.06
N PRO A 55 14.93 -18.88 -0.93
CA PRO A 55 14.87 -18.01 0.25
C PRO A 55 15.45 -16.60 0.02
N LYS A 56 16.31 -16.41 -1.01
CA LYS A 56 16.88 -15.10 -1.35
C LYS A 56 15.96 -14.21 -2.19
N ARG A 57 14.89 -14.77 -2.78
CA ARG A 57 13.87 -14.03 -3.56
C ARG A 57 12.67 -13.59 -2.72
N LYS A 58 12.54 -14.08 -1.49
CA LYS A 58 11.47 -13.74 -0.52
C LYS A 58 11.38 -12.26 -0.14
N ALA A 59 12.36 -11.43 -0.48
CA ALA A 59 12.37 -10.00 -0.16
C ALA A 59 11.57 -9.14 -1.16
N GLY A 60 11.08 -9.72 -2.27
CA GLY A 60 10.51 -9.00 -3.40
C GLY A 60 9.02 -8.64 -3.30
N LEU A 61 8.26 -9.27 -2.41
CA LEU A 61 6.85 -8.94 -2.22
C LEU A 61 6.47 -8.74 -0.77
N CYS A 62 5.55 -7.79 -0.61
CA CYS A 62 4.73 -7.50 0.54
C CYS A 62 4.19 -8.80 1.14
N CYS A 63 4.94 -9.42 2.07
CA CYS A 63 4.43 -10.48 2.93
C CYS A 63 3.34 -9.86 3.80
N LYS A 64 2.14 -9.73 3.24
CA LYS A 64 0.98 -9.29 4.00
C LYS A 64 0.71 -10.38 5.01
N ASN A 65 0.94 -10.08 6.28
CA ASN A 65 0.86 -11.01 7.37
C ASN A 65 -0.03 -10.35 8.43
N LYS A 66 -1.20 -10.94 8.65
CA LYS A 66 -2.21 -10.42 9.56
C LYS A 66 -1.69 -10.39 10.99
N GLU A 67 -1.02 -11.46 11.43
CA GLU A 67 -0.48 -11.61 12.78
C GLU A 67 0.60 -10.56 13.05
N ALA A 68 1.52 -10.37 12.10
CA ALA A 68 2.56 -9.34 12.19
C ALA A 68 1.95 -7.92 12.23
N ALA A 69 0.88 -7.67 11.46
CA ALA A 69 0.17 -6.40 11.50
C ALA A 69 -0.52 -6.18 12.86
N LEU A 70 -1.11 -7.22 13.46
CA LEU A 70 -1.74 -7.16 14.78
C LEU A 70 -0.71 -6.91 15.89
N ASP A 71 0.45 -7.56 15.84
CA ASP A 71 1.54 -7.34 16.78
C ASP A 71 2.04 -5.88 16.72
N LEU A 72 2.21 -5.35 15.50
CA LEU A 72 2.60 -3.96 15.30
C LEU A 72 1.51 -2.98 15.74
N LYS A 73 0.23 -3.30 15.53
CA LYS A 73 -0.92 -2.54 16.05
C LYS A 73 -0.85 -2.47 17.57
N GLN A 74 -0.65 -3.61 18.25
CA GLN A 74 -0.60 -3.68 19.70
C GLN A 74 0.60 -2.90 20.26
N LYS A 75 1.79 -3.05 19.65
CA LYS A 75 2.97 -2.24 19.99
C LYS A 75 2.72 -0.74 19.81
N GLY A 76 2.10 -0.35 18.70
CA GLY A 76 1.71 1.03 18.45
C GLY A 76 0.77 1.59 19.53
N ASN A 77 -0.23 0.81 19.95
CA ASN A 77 -1.17 1.17 21.01
C ASN A 77 -0.49 1.33 22.38
N GLN A 78 0.51 0.50 22.67
CA GLN A 78 1.33 0.63 23.89
C GLN A 78 2.12 1.93 23.86
N CYS A 79 2.86 2.19 22.77
CA CYS A 79 3.61 3.44 22.60
C CYS A 79 2.71 4.69 22.64
N TYR A 80 1.52 4.61 22.04
CA TYR A 80 0.54 5.69 22.07
C TYR A 80 0.10 5.99 23.52
N SER A 81 -0.22 4.95 24.29
CA SER A 81 -0.64 5.07 25.68
C SER A 81 0.47 5.62 26.60
N THR A 82 1.73 5.31 26.30
CA THR A 82 2.88 5.84 27.04
C THR A 82 3.34 7.22 26.58
N GLY A 83 2.70 7.81 25.56
CA GLY A 83 3.05 9.12 25.02
C GLY A 83 4.23 9.13 24.05
N ASP A 84 4.79 7.97 23.69
CA ASP A 84 5.83 7.88 22.65
C ASP A 84 5.18 7.87 21.26
N TYR A 85 4.75 9.06 20.85
CA TYR A 85 4.06 9.28 19.58
C TYR A 85 4.94 8.98 18.37
N SER A 86 6.26 9.16 18.49
CA SER A 86 7.21 8.85 17.41
C SER A 86 7.24 7.35 17.08
N GLN A 87 7.30 6.51 18.12
CA GLN A 87 7.30 5.06 17.95
C GLN A 87 5.93 4.53 17.57
N ALA A 88 4.86 5.07 18.15
CA ALA A 88 3.50 4.74 17.76
C ALA A 88 3.29 4.95 16.26
N LEU A 89 3.76 6.09 15.72
CA LEU A 89 3.65 6.42 14.30
C LEU A 89 4.38 5.40 13.43
N ARG A 90 5.59 5.01 13.83
CA ARG A 90 6.41 4.02 13.13
C ARG A 90 5.72 2.65 13.13
N CYS A 91 5.20 2.22 14.28
CA CYS A 91 4.49 0.95 14.43
C CYS A 91 3.23 0.90 13.57
N TYR A 92 2.34 1.90 13.64
CA TYR A 92 1.14 1.93 12.81
C TYR A 92 1.45 1.98 11.31
N SER A 93 2.47 2.76 10.92
CA SER A 93 2.89 2.84 9.51
C SER A 93 3.53 1.54 9.01
N GLN A 94 4.20 0.79 9.89
CA GLN A 94 4.69 -0.55 9.54
C GLN A 94 3.55 -1.57 9.48
N ALA A 95 2.59 -1.50 10.40
CA ALA A 95 1.41 -2.36 10.39
C ALA A 95 0.63 -2.19 9.07
N LEU A 96 0.40 -0.95 8.62
CA LEU A 96 -0.26 -0.65 7.35
C LEU A 96 0.47 -1.21 6.11
N ARG A 97 1.80 -1.37 6.18
CA ARG A 97 2.60 -1.95 5.08
C ARG A 97 2.47 -3.46 4.98
N VAL A 98 2.14 -4.13 6.09
CA VAL A 98 2.09 -5.60 6.17
C VAL A 98 0.67 -6.13 6.39
N ALA A 99 -0.32 -5.28 6.62
CA ALA A 99 -1.70 -5.71 6.79
C ALA A 99 -2.32 -6.15 5.45
N PRO A 100 -2.91 -7.36 5.35
CA PRO A 100 -3.80 -7.73 4.25
C PRO A 100 -4.97 -6.73 4.17
N ILE A 101 -5.37 -6.35 2.95
CA ILE A 101 -6.39 -5.29 2.75
C ILE A 101 -7.76 -5.69 3.31
N ASP A 102 -8.08 -6.98 3.23
CA ASP A 102 -9.33 -7.58 3.72
C ASP A 102 -9.18 -8.23 5.10
N ALA A 103 -8.08 -7.97 5.81
CA ALA A 103 -7.88 -8.55 7.14
C ALA A 103 -8.91 -8.01 8.12
N ASP A 104 -9.58 -8.92 8.84
CA ASP A 104 -10.49 -8.59 9.93
C ASP A 104 -9.77 -8.58 11.29
N ASP A 105 -10.13 -7.64 12.14
CA ASP A 105 -9.73 -7.53 13.53
C ASP A 105 -10.97 -7.24 14.38
N THR A 106 -11.45 -8.26 15.10
CA THR A 106 -12.62 -8.16 15.99
C THR A 106 -13.89 -7.67 15.28
N GLY A 107 -14.15 -8.16 14.06
CA GLY A 107 -15.34 -7.80 13.27
C GLY A 107 -15.24 -6.44 12.57
N LYS A 108 -14.05 -5.86 12.49
CA LYS A 108 -13.75 -4.61 11.76
C LYS A 108 -12.57 -4.83 10.83
N ASN A 109 -12.54 -4.11 9.72
CA ASN A 109 -11.38 -4.13 8.84
C ASN A 109 -10.14 -3.58 9.58
N LEU A 110 -9.08 -4.39 9.64
CA LEU A 110 -7.82 -4.10 10.33
C LEU A 110 -7.12 -2.89 9.72
N VAL A 111 -7.10 -2.77 8.39
CA VAL A 111 -6.46 -1.63 7.70
C VAL A 111 -7.20 -0.34 8.02
N ALA A 112 -8.54 -0.34 8.00
CA ALA A 112 -9.33 0.81 8.41
C ALA A 112 -9.06 1.19 9.88
N THR A 113 -9.00 0.20 10.78
CA THR A 113 -8.66 0.41 12.20
C THR A 113 -7.27 1.06 12.36
N LEU A 114 -6.27 0.57 11.62
CA LEU A 114 -4.91 1.10 11.65
C LEU A 114 -4.84 2.56 11.17
N TYR A 115 -5.58 2.91 10.12
CA TYR A 115 -5.69 4.30 9.68
C TYR A 115 -6.31 5.19 10.74
N LEU A 116 -7.38 4.76 11.42
CA LEU A 116 -8.00 5.55 12.49
C LEU A 116 -7.12 5.72 13.72
N ASN A 117 -6.38 4.68 14.11
CA ASN A 117 -5.41 4.78 15.20
C ASN A 117 -4.29 5.78 14.87
N ARG A 118 -3.79 5.74 13.61
CA ARG A 118 -2.77 6.70 13.17
C ARG A 118 -3.33 8.11 12.97
N ALA A 119 -4.59 8.26 12.57
CA ALA A 119 -5.27 9.55 12.52
C ALA A 119 -5.39 10.18 13.92
N SER A 120 -5.81 9.38 14.91
CA SER A 120 -5.88 9.82 16.31
C SER A 120 -4.51 10.28 16.82
N LEU A 121 -3.44 9.58 16.43
CA LEU A 121 -2.06 9.98 16.73
C LEU A 121 -1.68 11.30 16.05
N PHE A 122 -1.99 11.47 14.76
CA PHE A 122 -1.74 12.75 14.08
C PHE A 122 -2.50 13.90 14.72
N HIS A 123 -3.73 13.67 15.17
CA HIS A 123 -4.49 14.67 15.93
C HIS A 123 -3.79 15.02 17.25
N LYS A 124 -3.23 14.04 17.98
CA LYS A 124 -2.43 14.29 19.20
C LYS A 124 -1.10 15.03 18.94
N MET A 125 -0.58 14.95 17.72
CA MET A 125 0.64 15.63 17.30
C MET A 125 0.36 17.01 16.65
N ASP A 126 -0.87 17.52 16.74
CA ASP A 126 -1.31 18.76 16.08
C ASP A 126 -1.09 18.76 14.55
N LEU A 127 -1.30 17.60 13.92
CA LEU A 127 -1.21 17.37 12.47
C LEU A 127 -2.61 17.06 11.87
N PRO A 128 -3.51 18.05 11.77
CA PRO A 128 -4.91 17.82 11.40
C PRO A 128 -5.09 17.37 9.95
N MET A 129 -4.22 17.81 9.03
CA MET A 129 -4.33 17.45 7.61
C MET A 129 -4.01 15.98 7.36
N GLU A 130 -2.99 15.46 8.04
CA GLU A 130 -2.60 14.06 8.04
C GLU A 130 -3.68 13.19 8.68
N SER A 131 -4.24 13.66 9.81
CA SER A 131 -5.38 13.01 10.46
C SER A 131 -6.57 12.86 9.51
N LEU A 132 -6.98 13.94 8.83
CA LEU A 132 -8.08 13.93 7.88
C LEU A 132 -7.85 12.97 6.70
N ARG A 133 -6.62 12.92 6.18
CA ARG A 133 -6.24 12.00 5.11
C ARG A 133 -6.42 10.55 5.53
N ASP A 134 -5.98 10.19 6.73
CA ASP A 134 -6.12 8.82 7.23
C ASP A 134 -7.57 8.47 7.58
N CYS A 135 -8.35 9.39 8.14
CA CYS A 135 -9.80 9.21 8.31
C CYS A 135 -10.50 8.97 6.96
N SER A 136 -10.15 9.73 5.93
CA SER A 136 -10.73 9.58 4.58
C SER A 136 -10.42 8.20 4.00
N ARG A 137 -9.20 7.69 4.18
CA ARG A 137 -8.81 6.34 3.75
C ARG A 137 -9.55 5.25 4.52
N ALA A 138 -9.73 5.41 5.83
CA ALA A 138 -10.48 4.47 6.64
C ALA A 138 -11.94 4.36 6.15
N LEU A 139 -12.58 5.49 5.85
CA LEU A 139 -13.95 5.53 5.32
C LEU A 139 -14.08 4.92 3.92
N GLN A 140 -13.07 5.06 3.07
CA GLN A 140 -13.05 4.39 1.75
C GLN A 140 -13.02 2.86 1.88
N ILE A 141 -12.34 2.34 2.90
CA ILE A 141 -12.22 0.89 3.14
C ILE A 141 -13.45 0.35 3.87
N SER A 142 -13.93 1.08 4.87
CA SER A 142 -15.08 0.67 5.67
C SER A 142 -16.02 1.88 5.86
N PRO A 143 -17.00 2.04 4.95
CA PRO A 143 -17.94 3.16 5.00
C PRO A 143 -18.85 3.17 6.23
N CYS A 144 -18.97 2.01 6.90
CA CYS A 144 -19.83 1.82 8.07
C CYS A 144 -19.15 2.21 9.40
N TYR A 145 -17.97 2.85 9.40
CA TYR A 145 -17.40 3.35 10.65
C TYR A 145 -18.32 4.44 11.25
N PRO A 146 -18.76 4.29 12.50
CA PRO A 146 -19.58 5.31 13.16
C PRO A 146 -18.80 6.62 13.25
N LYS A 147 -19.47 7.70 12.87
CA LYS A 147 -18.98 9.09 12.97
C LYS A 147 -18.84 9.53 14.41
#